data_AF-A0A4Y1RBX5-F1
#
_entry.id   AF-A0A4Y1RBX5-F1
#
_cell.length_a   1.000
_cell.length_b   1.000
_cell.length_c   1.000
_cell.angle_alpha   90.00
_cell.angle_beta   90.00
_cell.angle_gamma   90.00
#
_symmetry.space_group_name_H-M   'P 1'
#
loop_
_entity.id
_entity.type
_entity.pdbx_description
1 polymer ?
#
loop_
_entity_poly.entity_id
_entity_poly.type
_entity_poly.pdbx_seq_one_letter_code
_entity_poly.pdbx_strand_id
1 'polypeptide(L)'
;MFEGGFAIGLCTSHKLADLLCMLMFTKTWAAIARDEVEIQRPQFVSATLFPPKGITGYNWGAGNAAKKVTKRFVFDASTIEDLRAKYTGLQNNEKQPSPVEALLAFMWRRFVGATKDDRADENKLHSLIHSVDLRPLIDPPLSPYSFGNIYGNSLTAPFLSSGDDDDGDQESSYGMVRRVREAISKIDKDFVKRLQHGDEQLSLIGRLAPSASKGRWLLLTTVVCANFLSMIMILVGQDLYG
;
A
#
# COMPACT_ATOMS: atom_id res chain seq x y z
N MET A 1 -35.63 3.64 -22.71
CA MET A 1 -34.39 3.32 -23.45
C MET A 1 -33.39 4.41 -23.11
N PHE A 2 -32.49 4.18 -22.15
CA PHE A 2 -31.36 5.07 -21.91
C PHE A 2 -30.13 4.40 -22.54
N GLU A 3 -30.03 4.49 -23.87
CA GLU A 3 -28.92 3.92 -24.63
C GLU A 3 -27.92 5.05 -24.92
N GLY A 4 -26.86 5.14 -24.12
CA GLY A 4 -25.84 6.19 -24.28
C GLY A 4 -24.73 6.21 -23.24
N GLY A 5 -24.35 5.05 -22.68
CA GLY A 5 -23.23 4.98 -21.74
C GLY A 5 -21.88 5.17 -22.45
N PHE A 6 -20.94 5.85 -21.82
CA PHE A 6 -19.55 5.96 -22.27
C PHE A 6 -18.58 5.56 -21.14
N ALA A 7 -17.38 5.12 -21.53
CA ALA A 7 -16.31 4.79 -20.59
C ALA A 7 -15.13 5.75 -20.78
N ILE A 8 -14.53 6.20 -19.68
CA ILE A 8 -13.33 7.04 -19.67
C ILE A 8 -12.19 6.24 -19.05
N GLY A 9 -11.09 6.09 -19.81
CA GLY A 9 -9.84 5.56 -19.32
C GLY A 9 -8.83 6.67 -19.06
N LEU A 10 -8.11 6.60 -17.94
CA LEU A 10 -7.02 7.51 -17.61
C LEU A 10 -5.72 6.73 -17.47
N CYS A 11 -4.67 7.19 -18.12
CA CYS A 11 -3.33 6.63 -18.03
C CYS A 11 -2.35 7.73 -17.67
N THR A 12 -1.78 7.67 -16.47
CA THR A 12 -0.83 8.66 -15.96
C THR A 12 0.48 7.99 -15.62
N SER A 13 1.60 8.63 -15.97
CA SER A 13 2.91 8.13 -15.55
C SER A 13 3.05 8.23 -14.02
N HIS A 14 3.27 7.08 -13.37
CA HIS A 14 3.53 7.02 -11.93
C HIS A 14 4.84 7.73 -11.54
N LYS A 15 5.69 8.13 -12.51
CA LYS A 15 6.84 9.02 -12.25
C LYS A 15 6.41 10.43 -11.86
N LEU A 16 5.21 10.86 -12.28
CA LEU A 16 4.73 12.22 -12.10
C LEU A 16 3.75 12.35 -10.94
N ALA A 17 2.90 11.34 -10.73
CA ALA A 17 1.71 11.48 -9.90
C ALA A 17 1.38 10.18 -9.15
N ASP A 18 0.99 10.33 -7.88
CA ASP A 18 0.40 9.25 -7.11
C ASP A 18 -1.12 9.12 -7.39
N LEU A 19 -1.76 8.12 -6.77
CA LEU A 19 -3.20 7.88 -6.94
C LEU A 19 -4.07 9.06 -6.50
N LEU A 20 -3.67 9.80 -5.45
CA LEU A 20 -4.41 10.96 -4.99
C LEU A 20 -4.36 12.09 -6.02
N CYS A 21 -3.23 12.26 -6.70
CA CYS A 21 -3.11 13.21 -7.81
C CYS A 21 -4.01 12.85 -8.99
N MET A 22 -4.12 11.56 -9.34
CA MET A 22 -5.05 11.11 -10.38
C MET A 22 -6.51 11.36 -9.99
N LEU A 23 -6.90 11.06 -8.75
CA LEU A 23 -8.25 11.32 -8.24
C LEU A 23 -8.57 12.82 -8.23
N MET A 24 -7.62 13.65 -7.79
CA MET A 24 -7.73 15.10 -7.85
C MET A 24 -7.95 15.57 -9.30
N PHE A 25 -7.12 15.12 -10.23
CA PHE A 25 -7.24 15.47 -11.64
C PHE A 25 -8.63 15.11 -12.19
N THR A 26 -9.11 13.89 -11.93
CA THR A 26 -10.44 13.47 -12.38
C THR A 26 -11.56 14.33 -11.77
N LYS A 27 -11.48 14.64 -10.47
CA LYS A 27 -12.46 15.50 -9.79
C LYS A 27 -12.46 16.92 -10.37
N THR A 28 -11.28 17.50 -10.55
CA THR A 28 -11.10 18.83 -11.15
C THR A 28 -11.62 18.86 -12.57
N TRP A 29 -11.28 17.87 -13.41
CA TRP A 29 -11.77 17.79 -14.78
C TRP A 29 -13.29 17.69 -14.84
N ALA A 30 -13.89 16.86 -13.98
CA ALA A 30 -15.34 16.72 -13.90
C ALA A 30 -16.04 18.01 -13.41
N ALA A 31 -15.42 18.76 -12.49
CA ALA A 31 -15.93 20.04 -12.02
C ALA A 31 -15.89 21.12 -13.12
N ILE A 32 -14.78 21.19 -13.88
CA ILE A 32 -14.66 22.08 -15.06
C ILE A 32 -15.75 21.75 -16.07
N ALA A 33 -15.97 20.47 -16.37
CA ALA A 33 -16.99 20.04 -17.32
C ALA A 33 -18.44 20.34 -16.87
N ARG A 34 -18.66 20.64 -15.59
CA ARG A 34 -19.94 21.07 -15.02
C ARG A 34 -20.04 22.59 -14.83
N ASP A 35 -19.07 23.35 -15.31
CA ASP A 35 -18.98 24.80 -15.13
C ASP A 35 -19.04 25.24 -13.65
N GLU A 36 -18.43 24.45 -12.76
CA GLU A 36 -18.31 24.84 -11.35
C GLU A 36 -17.38 26.05 -11.20
N VAL A 37 -17.78 27.02 -10.35
CA VAL A 37 -17.09 28.32 -10.22
C VAL A 37 -15.83 28.23 -9.34
N GLU A 38 -15.87 27.39 -8.31
CA GLU A 38 -14.79 27.29 -7.31
C GLU A 38 -13.97 26.00 -7.51
N ILE A 39 -12.92 26.11 -8.30
CA ILE A 39 -12.04 24.98 -8.60
C ILE A 39 -10.70 25.17 -7.91
N GLN A 40 -10.42 24.30 -6.94
CA GLN A 40 -9.15 24.26 -6.23
C GLN A 40 -8.01 23.90 -7.18
N ARG A 41 -6.93 24.70 -7.14
CA ARG A 41 -5.79 24.55 -8.03
C ARG A 41 -4.75 23.60 -7.44
N PRO A 42 -4.13 22.72 -8.26
CA PRO A 42 -3.04 21.87 -7.80
C PRO A 42 -1.82 22.72 -7.39
N GLN A 43 -1.14 22.28 -6.33
CA GLN A 43 0.08 22.90 -5.82
C GLN A 43 1.30 22.04 -6.16
N PHE A 44 2.26 22.59 -6.91
CA PHE A 44 3.47 21.87 -7.32
C PHE A 44 4.64 22.16 -6.38
N VAL A 45 4.55 21.64 -5.15
CA VAL A 45 5.52 21.89 -4.07
C VAL A 45 6.49 20.73 -3.83
N SER A 46 6.29 19.59 -4.50
CA SER A 46 7.03 18.34 -4.25
C SER A 46 8.54 18.48 -4.44
N ALA A 47 9.01 19.16 -5.48
CA ALA A 47 10.44 19.35 -5.73
C ALA A 47 11.13 20.25 -4.69
N THR A 48 10.39 21.18 -4.07
CA THR A 48 10.89 22.03 -2.98
C THR A 48 11.03 21.22 -1.69
N LEU A 49 10.04 20.35 -1.42
CA LEU A 49 10.02 19.53 -0.21
C LEU A 49 10.97 18.34 -0.28
N PHE A 50 11.14 17.77 -1.47
CA PHE A 50 11.99 16.61 -1.75
C PHE A 50 12.88 16.93 -2.95
N PRO A 51 13.98 17.67 -2.75
CA PRO A 51 14.88 18.05 -3.82
C PRO A 51 15.39 16.83 -4.59
N PRO A 52 15.36 16.83 -5.93
CA PRO A 52 15.86 15.72 -6.72
C PRO A 52 17.31 15.42 -6.41
N LYS A 53 17.60 14.22 -5.92
CA LYS A 53 18.96 13.68 -5.82
C LYS A 53 19.20 12.80 -7.05
N GLY A 54 20.40 12.84 -7.62
CA GLY A 54 20.78 11.96 -8.72
C GLY A 54 20.78 10.50 -8.26
N ILE A 55 19.73 9.74 -8.59
CA ILE A 55 19.67 8.30 -8.29
C ILE A 55 20.34 7.57 -9.45
N THR A 56 21.61 7.20 -9.28
CA THR A 56 22.33 6.34 -10.23
C THR A 56 22.04 4.87 -9.91
N GLY A 57 21.69 4.07 -10.92
CA GLY A 57 21.66 2.60 -10.81
C GLY A 57 20.32 1.95 -10.45
N TYR A 58 19.23 2.71 -10.31
CA TYR A 58 17.90 2.12 -10.05
C TYR A 58 17.11 1.92 -11.35
N ASN A 59 17.07 0.68 -11.83
CA ASN A 59 16.27 0.30 -12.97
C ASN A 59 14.91 -0.22 -12.48
N TRP A 60 13.83 0.55 -12.67
CA TRP A 60 12.44 0.08 -12.49
C TRP A 60 12.03 -0.96 -13.55
N GLY A 61 12.93 -1.23 -14.51
CA GLY A 61 12.70 -2.13 -15.63
C GLY A 61 12.56 -3.59 -15.20
N ALA A 62 11.45 -4.17 -15.65
CA ALA A 62 11.11 -5.60 -15.65
C ALA A 62 10.43 -6.12 -14.38
N GLY A 63 9.17 -5.74 -14.21
CA GLY A 63 8.23 -6.73 -13.71
C GLY A 63 8.18 -7.88 -14.72
N ASN A 64 8.54 -9.09 -14.29
CA ASN A 64 8.43 -10.29 -15.14
C ASN A 64 7.04 -10.33 -15.77
N ALA A 65 6.98 -10.60 -17.07
CA ALA A 65 5.77 -10.76 -17.87
C ALA A 65 5.01 -12.06 -17.53
N ALA A 66 4.97 -12.41 -16.24
CA ALA A 66 4.17 -13.51 -15.75
C ALA A 66 2.69 -13.20 -16.02
N LYS A 67 1.94 -14.22 -16.45
CA LYS A 67 0.50 -14.12 -16.68
C LYS A 67 -0.18 -13.87 -15.34
N LYS A 68 -0.68 -12.65 -15.14
CA LYS A 68 -1.37 -12.24 -13.91
C LYS A 68 -2.88 -12.23 -14.14
N VAL A 69 -3.63 -12.67 -13.14
CA VAL A 69 -5.09 -12.55 -13.10
C VAL A 69 -5.46 -11.52 -12.05
N THR A 70 -6.24 -10.52 -12.45
CA THR A 70 -6.78 -9.52 -11.53
C THR A 70 -8.20 -9.90 -11.15
N LYS A 71 -8.50 -9.91 -9.84
CA LYS A 71 -9.84 -10.10 -9.29
C LYS A 71 -10.18 -8.92 -8.37
N ARG A 72 -11.47 -8.55 -8.32
CA ARG A 72 -11.98 -7.52 -7.44
C ARG A 72 -12.66 -8.17 -6.25
N PHE A 73 -12.14 -7.92 -5.05
CA PHE A 73 -12.76 -8.30 -3.78
C PHE A 73 -13.36 -7.04 -3.15
N VAL A 74 -14.63 -7.11 -2.73
CA VAL A 74 -15.36 -5.98 -2.14
C VAL A 74 -15.64 -6.33 -0.69
N PHE A 75 -15.20 -5.48 0.23
CA PHE A 75 -15.48 -5.57 1.66
C PHE A 75 -16.38 -4.40 2.02
N ASP A 76 -17.59 -4.68 2.47
CA ASP A 76 -18.50 -3.63 2.94
C ASP A 76 -18.14 -3.17 4.37
N ALA A 77 -18.79 -2.10 4.82
CA ALA A 77 -18.52 -1.52 6.13
C ALA A 77 -18.77 -2.54 7.26
N SER A 78 -19.85 -3.33 7.19
CA SER A 78 -20.14 -4.39 8.16
C SER A 78 -19.04 -5.45 8.23
N THR A 79 -18.56 -5.92 7.08
CA THR A 79 -17.48 -6.91 7.00
C THR A 79 -16.19 -6.37 7.61
N ILE A 80 -15.88 -5.09 7.38
CA ILE A 80 -14.71 -4.44 7.98
C ILE A 80 -14.87 -4.32 9.50
N GLU A 81 -16.06 -3.95 9.99
CA GLU A 81 -16.32 -3.89 11.44
C GLU A 81 -16.24 -5.28 12.09
N ASP A 82 -16.73 -6.33 11.42
CA ASP A 82 -16.60 -7.71 11.89
C ASP A 82 -15.12 -8.14 11.96
N LEU A 83 -14.31 -7.76 10.97
CA LEU A 83 -12.86 -7.99 11.00
C LEU A 83 -12.20 -7.24 12.16
N ARG A 84 -12.59 -5.99 12.41
CA ARG A 84 -12.07 -5.19 13.52
C ARG A 84 -12.44 -5.81 14.86
N ALA A 85 -13.68 -6.24 15.04
CA ALA A 85 -14.15 -6.92 16.25
C ALA A 85 -13.40 -8.23 16.47
N LYS A 86 -13.24 -9.05 15.43
CA LYS A 86 -12.47 -10.30 15.47
C LYS A 86 -11.02 -10.09 15.90
N TYR A 87 -10.42 -8.97 15.47
CA TYR A 87 -9.03 -8.63 15.77
C TYR A 87 -8.86 -7.68 16.96
N THR A 88 -9.91 -7.46 17.74
CA THR A 88 -9.81 -6.81 19.05
C THR A 88 -9.38 -7.86 20.08
N GLY A 89 -8.22 -7.66 20.71
CA GLY A 89 -7.66 -8.58 21.71
C GLY A 89 -8.54 -8.73 22.94
N LEU A 90 -8.46 -9.88 23.62
CA LEU A 90 -9.03 -10.08 24.97
C LEU A 90 -8.17 -9.44 26.08
N GLN A 91 -6.96 -8.96 25.76
CA GLN A 91 -6.12 -8.25 26.72
C GLN A 91 -6.61 -6.80 26.87
N ASN A 92 -7.01 -6.45 28.10
CA ASN A 92 -7.77 -5.25 28.49
C ASN A 92 -7.17 -3.87 28.15
N ASN A 93 -6.05 -3.78 27.41
CA ASN A 93 -5.35 -2.53 27.13
C ASN A 93 -4.97 -2.32 25.65
N GLU A 94 -5.34 -3.22 24.73
CA GLU A 94 -5.00 -3.02 23.31
C GLU A 94 -6.04 -2.16 22.58
N LYS A 95 -5.56 -1.10 21.91
CA LYS A 95 -6.40 -0.23 21.07
C LYS A 95 -6.99 -1.03 19.91
N GLN A 96 -8.31 -0.90 19.74
CA GLN A 96 -9.05 -1.50 18.62
C GLN A 96 -8.35 -1.19 17.28
N PRO A 97 -8.18 -2.20 16.39
CA PRO A 97 -7.59 -1.96 15.09
C PRO A 97 -8.36 -0.96 14.26
N SER A 98 -7.62 -0.15 13.49
CA SER A 98 -8.22 0.67 12.45
C SER A 98 -8.78 -0.22 11.32
N PRO A 99 -9.75 0.27 10.53
CA PRO A 99 -10.21 -0.41 9.33
C PRO A 99 -9.07 -0.87 8.40
N VAL A 100 -8.06 -0.02 8.22
CA VAL A 100 -6.89 -0.30 7.38
C VAL A 100 -6.04 -1.40 7.99
N GLU A 101 -5.73 -1.32 9.29
CA GLU A 101 -4.95 -2.36 10.00
C GLU A 101 -5.63 -3.73 9.90
N ALA A 102 -6.94 -3.78 10.16
CA ALA A 102 -7.71 -5.02 10.13
C ALA A 102 -7.74 -5.62 8.71
N LEU A 103 -8.02 -4.81 7.69
CA LEU A 103 -8.08 -5.29 6.31
C LEU A 103 -6.72 -5.76 5.80
N LEU A 104 -5.65 -5.02 6.09
CA LEU A 104 -4.29 -5.40 5.72
C LEU A 104 -3.83 -6.69 6.41
N ALA A 105 -4.12 -6.85 7.70
CA ALA A 105 -3.81 -8.08 8.43
C ALA A 105 -4.57 -9.28 7.87
N PHE A 106 -5.87 -9.11 7.58
CA PHE A 106 -6.69 -10.14 6.95
C PHE A 106 -6.11 -10.55 5.59
N MET A 107 -5.84 -9.58 4.72
CA MET A 107 -5.29 -9.83 3.39
C MET A 107 -3.93 -10.49 3.44
N TRP A 108 -3.04 -10.02 4.32
CA TRP A 108 -1.71 -10.60 4.46
C TRP A 108 -1.79 -12.04 4.95
N ARG A 109 -2.65 -12.33 5.92
CA ARG A 109 -2.91 -13.71 6.38
C ARG A 109 -3.43 -14.61 5.24
N ARG A 110 -4.38 -14.14 4.43
CA ARG A 110 -4.89 -14.88 3.28
C ARG A 110 -3.84 -15.07 2.19
N PHE A 111 -3.01 -14.06 1.96
CA PHE A 111 -1.90 -14.13 1.02
C PHE A 111 -0.89 -15.20 1.45
N VAL A 112 -0.40 -15.14 2.69
CA VAL A 112 0.50 -16.15 3.27
C VAL A 112 -0.13 -17.54 3.13
N GLY A 113 -1.38 -17.72 3.55
CA GLY A 113 -2.06 -19.02 3.45
C GLY A 113 -2.21 -19.55 2.03
N ALA A 114 -2.49 -18.68 1.06
CA ALA A 114 -2.67 -19.06 -0.35
C ALA A 114 -1.34 -19.34 -1.08
N THR A 115 -0.22 -18.85 -0.54
CA THR A 115 1.11 -19.04 -1.13
C THR A 115 2.00 -19.98 -0.32
N LYS A 116 1.49 -20.53 0.79
CA LYS A 116 2.02 -21.75 1.41
C LYS A 116 1.85 -22.88 0.39
N ASP A 117 2.95 -23.54 0.08
CA ASP A 117 2.99 -24.66 -0.85
C ASP A 117 3.65 -25.82 -0.10
N ASP A 118 2.94 -26.93 0.03
CA ASP A 118 3.37 -28.12 0.78
C ASP A 118 4.66 -28.74 0.21
N ARG A 119 5.07 -28.34 -1.00
CA ARG A 119 6.27 -28.86 -1.69
C ARG A 119 7.40 -27.84 -1.82
N ALA A 120 7.22 -26.59 -1.36
CA ALA A 120 8.18 -25.52 -1.58
C ALA A 120 9.10 -25.26 -0.37
N ASP A 121 10.31 -24.79 -0.69
CA ASP A 121 11.36 -24.29 0.22
C ASP A 121 10.77 -23.60 1.48
N GLU A 122 10.96 -24.22 2.64
CA GLU A 122 10.58 -23.74 3.98
C GLU A 122 11.12 -22.34 4.30
N ASN A 123 12.03 -21.81 3.46
CA ASN A 123 12.64 -20.50 3.57
C ASN A 123 11.93 -19.38 2.78
N LYS A 124 10.70 -19.58 2.27
CA LYS A 124 9.92 -18.52 1.61
C LYS A 124 9.51 -17.43 2.61
N LEU A 125 9.88 -16.19 2.30
CA LEU A 125 9.62 -15.00 3.12
C LEU A 125 8.45 -14.20 2.54
N HIS A 126 7.42 -13.97 3.36
CA HIS A 126 6.23 -13.22 2.94
C HIS A 126 6.24 -11.82 3.53
N SER A 127 6.16 -10.80 2.68
CA SER A 127 6.15 -9.39 3.09
C SER A 127 4.93 -8.65 2.57
N LEU A 128 4.48 -7.65 3.34
CA LEU A 128 3.44 -6.70 2.96
C LEU A 128 4.06 -5.32 2.77
N ILE A 129 3.84 -4.70 1.62
CA ILE A 129 4.11 -3.28 1.40
C ILE A 129 2.79 -2.53 1.37
N HIS A 130 2.69 -1.49 2.18
CA HIS A 130 1.56 -0.58 2.19
C HIS A 130 2.02 0.86 1.96
N SER A 131 1.45 1.53 0.96
CA SER A 131 1.75 2.94 0.70
C SER A 131 0.90 3.86 1.58
N VAL A 132 1.56 4.81 2.25
CA VAL A 132 0.98 5.77 3.22
C VAL A 132 1.14 7.19 2.68
N ASP A 133 0.06 7.97 2.70
CA ASP A 133 0.09 9.38 2.30
C ASP A 133 0.92 10.20 3.30
N LEU A 134 1.95 10.91 2.81
CA LEU A 134 2.82 11.73 3.66
C LEU A 134 2.30 13.15 3.84
N ARG A 135 1.31 13.59 3.04
CA ARG A 135 0.75 14.95 3.12
C ARG A 135 0.30 15.35 4.53
N PRO A 136 -0.39 14.48 5.31
CA PRO A 136 -0.81 14.82 6.67
C PRO A 136 0.34 14.83 7.70
N LEU A 137 1.49 14.25 7.34
CA LEU A 137 2.64 14.07 8.23
C LEU A 137 3.69 15.18 8.09
N ILE A 138 3.59 16.00 7.04
CA ILE A 138 4.43 17.19 6.84
C ILE A 138 3.96 18.29 7.80
N ASP A 139 4.88 19.15 8.25
CA ASP A 139 4.58 20.28 9.14
C ASP A 139 4.90 21.61 8.44
N PRO A 140 3.90 22.47 8.16
CA PRO A 140 2.46 22.22 8.34
C PRO A 140 1.91 21.14 7.38
N PRO A 141 0.76 20.49 7.71
CA PRO A 141 0.15 19.50 6.82
C PRO A 141 -0.10 20.06 5.43
N LEU A 142 0.24 19.28 4.41
CA LEU A 142 0.06 19.69 3.03
C LEU A 142 -1.42 19.68 2.63
N SER A 143 -1.74 20.58 1.69
CA SER A 143 -3.02 20.56 1.01
C SER A 143 -3.25 19.21 0.32
N PRO A 144 -4.49 18.66 0.33
CA PRO A 144 -4.83 17.49 -0.49
C PRO A 144 -4.66 17.74 -2.00
N TYR A 145 -4.51 19.01 -2.41
CA TYR A 145 -4.22 19.42 -3.79
C TYR A 145 -2.71 19.46 -4.12
N SER A 146 -1.84 19.00 -3.22
CA SER A 146 -0.40 18.94 -3.46
C SER A 146 -0.06 17.84 -4.46
N PHE A 147 0.47 18.25 -5.61
CA PHE A 147 0.77 17.39 -6.74
C PHE A 147 2.18 16.76 -6.64
N GLY A 148 2.25 15.48 -6.94
CA GLY A 148 3.47 14.69 -6.97
C GLY A 148 3.32 13.37 -6.23
N ASN A 149 4.37 12.55 -6.27
CA ASN A 149 4.46 11.34 -5.47
C ASN A 149 4.83 11.69 -4.02
N ILE A 150 3.83 11.92 -3.16
CA ILE A 150 4.04 12.30 -1.75
C ILE A 150 3.51 11.17 -0.86
N TYR A 151 4.16 10.01 -0.96
CA TYR A 151 3.81 8.81 -0.19
C TYR A 151 5.08 8.09 0.32
N GLY A 152 4.94 7.37 1.43
CA GLY A 152 5.96 6.48 1.98
C GLY A 152 5.52 5.03 1.87
N ASN A 153 6.46 4.08 1.88
CA ASN A 153 6.16 2.65 1.86
C ASN A 153 6.46 2.02 3.21
N SER A 154 5.41 1.54 3.88
CA SER A 154 5.52 0.71 5.06
C SER A 154 5.81 -0.71 4.62
N LEU A 155 6.86 -1.32 5.17
CA LEU A 155 7.22 -2.71 4.91
C LEU A 155 7.04 -3.51 6.20
N THR A 156 6.05 -4.37 6.23
CA THR A 156 5.90 -5.32 7.31
C THR A 156 6.91 -6.45 7.13
N ALA A 157 7.71 -6.68 8.19
CA ALA A 157 8.84 -7.60 8.18
C ALA A 157 8.42 -9.01 7.73
N PRO A 158 9.32 -9.73 7.03
CA PRO A 158 8.99 -11.01 6.45
C PRO A 158 8.58 -12.05 7.49
N PHE A 159 7.52 -12.79 7.17
CA PHE A 159 7.09 -13.97 7.91
C PHE A 159 7.73 -15.20 7.26
N LEU A 160 8.43 -16.02 8.06
CA LEU A 160 8.86 -17.37 7.67
C LEU A 160 7.67 -18.31 7.81
N SER A 161 7.35 -19.05 6.74
CA SER A 161 6.27 -20.03 6.79
C SER A 161 6.59 -21.29 7.59
N SER A 162 7.86 -21.47 8.00
CA SER A 162 8.36 -22.64 8.73
C SER A 162 8.23 -22.45 10.25
N GLY A 163 7.49 -23.38 10.88
CA GLY A 163 7.43 -23.57 12.33
C GLY A 163 6.09 -23.19 12.96
N ASP A 164 5.28 -24.21 13.24
CA ASP A 164 4.34 -24.31 14.37
C ASP A 164 3.17 -23.33 14.55
N ASP A 165 2.92 -22.38 13.64
CA ASP A 165 1.70 -21.54 13.70
C ASP A 165 0.50 -22.18 12.95
N ASP A 166 0.39 -23.51 12.97
CA ASP A 166 -0.84 -24.24 12.63
C ASP A 166 -1.72 -24.52 13.86
N ASP A 167 -1.57 -23.72 14.93
CA ASP A 167 -2.67 -23.60 15.87
C ASP A 167 -3.68 -22.61 15.30
N GLY A 168 -4.92 -23.07 15.16
CA GLY A 168 -6.07 -22.34 14.66
C GLY A 168 -6.51 -21.17 15.55
N ASP A 169 -5.57 -20.35 16.04
CA ASP A 169 -5.75 -19.54 17.22
C ASP A 169 -5.86 -18.03 16.94
N GLN A 170 -6.71 -17.40 17.72
CA GLN A 170 -7.00 -15.98 17.74
C GLN A 170 -5.70 -15.13 17.89
N GLU A 171 -4.70 -15.69 18.59
CA GLU A 171 -3.37 -15.13 18.87
C GLU A 171 -2.53 -14.86 17.62
N SER A 172 -2.55 -15.77 16.63
CA SER A 172 -1.91 -15.57 15.32
C SER A 172 -2.49 -14.35 14.59
N SER A 173 -3.78 -14.09 14.77
CA SER A 173 -4.47 -12.97 14.13
C SER A 173 -4.17 -11.62 14.76
N TYR A 174 -4.05 -11.57 16.09
CA TYR A 174 -3.60 -10.38 16.81
C TYR A 174 -2.14 -10.05 16.49
N GLY A 175 -1.28 -11.07 16.42
CA GLY A 175 0.12 -10.92 16.01
C GLY A 175 0.27 -10.25 14.65
N MET A 176 -0.57 -10.59 13.68
CA MET A 176 -0.56 -9.98 12.34
C MET A 176 -0.97 -8.49 12.38
N VAL A 177 -2.03 -8.15 13.12
CA VAL A 177 -2.45 -6.75 13.30
C VAL A 177 -1.36 -5.92 13.97
N ARG A 178 -0.74 -6.45 15.03
CA ARG A 178 0.36 -5.78 15.72
C ARG A 178 1.53 -5.49 14.78
N ARG A 179 1.96 -6.47 13.99
CA ARG A 179 3.04 -6.28 13.00
C ARG A 179 2.70 -5.23 11.95
N VAL A 180 1.47 -5.24 11.41
CA VAL A 180 1.01 -4.22 10.46
C VAL A 180 1.03 -2.83 11.09
N ARG A 181 0.50 -2.69 12.31
CA ARG A 181 0.50 -1.44 13.06
C ARG A 181 1.91 -0.91 13.29
N GLU A 182 2.82 -1.75 13.79
CA GLU A 182 4.22 -1.40 14.01
C GLU A 182 4.95 -1.00 12.72
N ALA A 183 4.58 -1.60 11.59
CA ALA A 183 5.15 -1.24 10.30
C ALA A 183 4.65 0.14 9.83
N ILE A 184 3.34 0.39 9.92
CA ILE A 184 2.72 1.67 9.55
C ILE A 184 3.21 2.79 10.47
N SER A 185 3.34 2.54 11.78
CA SER A 185 3.75 3.57 12.76
C SER A 185 5.18 4.06 12.56
N LYS A 186 6.03 3.33 11.81
CA LYS A 186 7.37 3.79 11.43
C LYS A 186 7.35 4.94 10.42
N ILE A 187 6.22 5.15 9.74
CA ILE A 187 6.01 6.31 8.88
C ILE A 187 5.34 7.38 9.72
N ASP A 188 6.16 8.16 10.42
CA ASP A 188 5.75 9.26 11.26
C ASP A 188 6.30 10.59 10.74
N LYS A 189 6.11 11.67 11.51
CA LYS A 189 6.62 13.00 11.15
C LYS A 189 8.14 13.05 11.10
N ASP A 190 8.82 12.25 11.92
CA ASP A 190 10.28 12.25 11.97
C ASP A 190 10.88 11.48 10.80
N PHE A 191 10.24 10.39 10.35
CA PHE A 191 10.49 9.74 9.07
C PHE A 191 10.41 10.75 7.92
N VAL A 192 9.32 11.52 7.85
CA VAL A 192 9.15 12.55 6.80
C VAL A 192 10.29 13.58 6.84
N LYS A 193 10.66 14.07 8.03
CA LYS A 193 11.80 14.99 8.17
C LYS A 193 13.09 14.35 7.66
N ARG A 194 13.43 13.13 8.07
CA ARG A 194 14.63 12.42 7.58
C ARG A 194 14.60 12.24 6.06
N LEU A 195 13.44 11.98 5.49
CA LEU A 195 13.24 11.91 4.04
C LEU A 195 13.48 13.26 3.34
N GLN A 196 13.05 14.38 3.93
CA GLN A 196 13.27 15.73 3.39
C GLN A 196 14.75 16.15 3.42
N HIS A 197 15.51 15.76 4.46
CA HIS A 197 16.97 15.91 4.50
C HIS A 197 17.67 14.90 3.56
N GLY A 198 16.94 13.85 3.19
CA GLY A 198 17.30 12.83 2.22
C GLY A 198 18.27 11.78 2.76
N ASP A 199 18.07 11.41 4.03
CA ASP A 199 18.76 10.31 4.73
C ASP A 199 18.10 8.95 4.45
N GLU A 200 16.81 8.94 4.07
CA GLU A 200 16.01 7.70 4.00
C GLU A 200 15.70 7.19 2.58
N GLN A 201 15.90 7.99 1.54
CA GLN A 201 15.51 7.61 0.18
C GLN A 201 16.30 6.37 -0.33
N LEU A 202 17.55 6.20 0.12
CA LEU A 202 18.42 5.08 -0.27
C LEU A 202 18.18 3.82 0.59
N SER A 203 17.71 3.96 1.83
CA SER A 203 17.54 2.82 2.75
C SER A 203 16.36 1.94 2.35
N LEU A 204 15.26 2.52 1.87
CA LEU A 204 14.10 1.79 1.36
C LEU A 204 14.40 1.06 0.05
N ILE A 205 15.12 1.72 -0.86
CA ILE A 205 15.59 1.11 -2.12
C ILE A 205 16.55 -0.05 -1.81
N GLY A 206 17.49 0.14 -0.88
CA GLY A 206 18.41 -0.91 -0.41
C GLY A 206 17.73 -2.06 0.32
N ARG A 207 16.56 -1.84 0.95
CA ARG A 207 15.77 -2.90 1.60
C ARG A 207 14.91 -3.70 0.65
N LEU A 208 14.54 -3.15 -0.51
CA LEU A 208 13.70 -3.79 -1.52
C LEU A 208 14.49 -4.43 -2.67
N ALA A 209 15.68 -3.92 -2.97
CA ALA A 209 16.56 -4.45 -4.02
C ALA A 209 17.01 -5.92 -3.80
N PRO A 210 17.33 -6.39 -2.58
CA PRO A 210 17.66 -7.79 -2.33
C PRO A 210 16.45 -8.72 -2.48
N SER A 211 15.24 -8.19 -2.28
CA SER A 211 13.98 -8.95 -2.27
C SER A 211 13.55 -9.36 -3.69
N ALA A 212 13.82 -8.50 -4.68
CA ALA A 212 13.44 -8.75 -6.07
C ALA A 212 14.35 -9.76 -6.79
N SER A 213 15.57 -10.02 -6.29
CA SER A 213 16.62 -10.73 -7.04
C SER A 213 16.76 -12.23 -6.72
N LYS A 214 16.08 -12.76 -5.69
CA LYS A 214 16.37 -14.13 -5.18
C LYS A 214 15.21 -15.14 -5.24
N GLY A 215 14.04 -14.81 -5.78
CA GLY A 215 12.90 -15.77 -5.90
C GLY A 215 12.32 -16.31 -4.57
N ARG A 216 12.92 -15.98 -3.42
CA ARG A 216 12.53 -16.41 -2.07
C ARG A 216 11.55 -15.45 -1.36
N TRP A 217 11.20 -14.34 -2.00
CA TRP A 217 10.36 -13.30 -1.42
C TRP A 217 9.04 -13.19 -2.17
N LEU A 218 7.94 -13.30 -1.42
CA LEU A 218 6.60 -13.04 -1.92
C LEU A 218 6.10 -11.73 -1.35
N LEU A 219 5.71 -10.84 -2.24
CA LEU A 219 5.36 -9.46 -1.92
C LEU A 219 3.89 -9.21 -2.21
N LEU A 220 3.15 -8.82 -1.18
CA LEU A 220 1.81 -8.25 -1.31
C LEU A 220 1.94 -6.72 -1.26
N THR A 221 1.71 -6.05 -2.38
CA THR A 221 1.63 -4.58 -2.43
C THR A 221 0.18 -4.13 -2.29
N THR A 222 -0.08 -3.19 -1.39
CA THR A 222 -1.42 -2.63 -1.15
C THR A 222 -1.39 -1.11 -1.10
N VAL A 223 -2.49 -0.52 -1.58
CA VAL A 223 -2.81 0.90 -1.39
C VAL A 223 -4.23 0.93 -0.86
N VAL A 224 -4.45 1.60 0.27
CA VAL A 224 -5.79 1.78 0.84
C VAL A 224 -6.05 3.28 0.88
N CYS A 225 -6.92 3.76 0.00
CA CYS A 225 -7.38 5.14 0.07
C CYS A 225 -8.59 5.21 1.01
N ALA A 226 -8.48 5.97 2.09
CA ALA A 226 -9.56 6.15 3.07
C ALA A 226 -10.89 6.64 2.46
N ASN A 227 -10.83 7.29 1.28
CA ASN A 227 -12.02 7.80 0.57
C ASN A 227 -12.56 6.84 -0.52
N PHE A 228 -11.86 5.74 -0.79
CA PHE A 228 -12.27 4.68 -1.72
C PHE A 228 -11.77 3.34 -1.15
N LEU A 229 -12.49 2.81 -0.16
CA LEU A 229 -12.26 1.49 0.43
C LEU A 229 -12.36 0.31 -0.57
N SER A 230 -12.55 0.57 -1.87
CA SER A 230 -13.02 -0.42 -2.84
C SER A 230 -12.04 -0.79 -3.95
N MET A 231 -10.79 -0.30 -3.95
CA MET A 231 -9.81 -0.73 -4.94
C MET A 231 -8.47 -1.13 -4.32
N ILE A 232 -8.34 -2.42 -4.07
CA ILE A 232 -7.06 -3.04 -3.68
C ILE A 232 -6.52 -3.75 -4.90
N MET A 233 -5.41 -3.25 -5.44
CA MET A 233 -4.70 -3.91 -6.53
C MET A 233 -3.69 -4.89 -5.94
N ILE A 234 -4.00 -6.19 -6.01
CA ILE A 234 -3.08 -7.26 -5.58
C ILE A 234 -2.13 -7.55 -6.75
N LEU A 235 -0.86 -7.22 -6.61
CA LEU A 235 0.20 -7.68 -7.51
C LEU A 235 0.88 -8.89 -6.86
N VAL A 236 0.51 -10.10 -7.28
CA VAL A 236 1.29 -11.31 -6.95
C VAL A 236 2.38 -11.46 -8.00
N GLY A 237 3.64 -11.40 -7.58
CA GLY A 237 4.77 -11.85 -8.38
C GLY A 237 5.03 -13.31 -8.09
N GLN A 238 4.61 -14.22 -8.98
CA GLN A 238 5.13 -15.58 -9.00
C GLN A 238 5.36 -16.01 -10.45
N ASP A 239 6.55 -16.54 -10.70
CA ASP A 239 6.78 -17.51 -11.76
C ASP A 239 6.15 -18.82 -11.30
N LEU A 240 5.01 -19.17 -11.90
CA LEU A 240 4.37 -20.48 -11.75
C LEU A 240 4.62 -21.28 -13.04
N TYR A 241 5.86 -21.71 -13.27
CA TYR A 241 6.20 -22.81 -14.17
C TYR A 241 7.43 -23.54 -13.65
N GLY A 242 7.24 -24.82 -13.34
CA GLY A 242 8.23 -25.77 -12.85
C GLY A 242 7.55 -26.84 -12.01
#